data_AF-A0A956C4C7-F1
#
_entry.id   AF-A0A956C4C7-F1
#
_cell.length_a   1.000
_cell.length_b   1.000
_cell.length_c   1.000
_cell.angle_alpha   90.00
_cell.angle_beta   90.00
_cell.angle_gamma   90.00
#
_symmetry.space_group_name_H-M   'P 1'
#
loop_
_entity.id
_entity.type
_entity.pdbx_description
1 polymer ?
#
loop_
_entity_poly.entity_id
_entity_poly.type
_entity_poly.pdbx_seq_one_letter_code
_entity_poly.pdbx_strand_id
1 'polypeptide(L)'
;MQSQYTDADAAAAIASRAEGVSEDLALRTYTARLLGREGGLVLHGGGNTSVKSRARDAIGRETEVLHVKGSGWDLATIEAPGHPAVRLARLRELADVPSLTDEQMVNELRLALLDASAPTPSVEALLHAVLPAKWVDHTHADAVLSVLDQPEPRALAEEV
;
A
#
# COMPACT_ATOMS: atom_id res chain seq x y z
N MET A 1 7.28 4.21 20.89
CA MET A 1 6.02 3.93 20.14
C MET A 1 5.47 2.59 20.62
N GLN A 2 4.15 2.45 20.78
CA GLN A 2 3.50 1.18 21.15
C GLN A 2 2.62 0.70 19.99
N SER A 3 2.60 -0.62 19.76
CA SER A 3 1.71 -1.21 18.77
C SER A 3 0.25 -1.08 19.22
N GLN A 4 -0.61 -0.59 18.33
CA GLN A 4 -2.07 -0.55 18.54
C GLN A 4 -2.79 -1.74 17.89
N TYR A 5 -2.05 -2.68 17.31
CA TYR A 5 -2.64 -3.88 16.69
C TYR A 5 -3.18 -4.83 17.77
N THR A 6 -4.41 -5.31 17.57
CA THR A 6 -4.97 -6.40 18.38
C THR A 6 -5.61 -7.46 17.48
N ASP A 7 -5.46 -8.73 17.86
CA ASP A 7 -6.08 -9.84 17.13
C ASP A 7 -7.62 -9.74 17.15
N ALA A 8 -8.18 -9.19 18.24
CA ALA A 8 -9.62 -8.99 18.39
C ALA A 8 -10.16 -7.98 17.38
N ASP A 9 -9.50 -6.83 17.22
CA ASP A 9 -9.92 -5.80 16.26
C ASP A 9 -9.68 -6.25 14.82
N ALA A 10 -8.59 -6.97 14.56
CA ALA A 10 -8.32 -7.57 13.25
C ALA A 10 -9.42 -8.56 12.86
N ALA A 11 -9.81 -9.46 13.77
CA ALA A 11 -10.91 -10.40 13.55
C ALA A 11 -12.24 -9.68 13.37
N ALA A 12 -12.51 -8.63 14.15
CA ALA A 12 -13.72 -7.82 14.02
C ALA A 12 -13.80 -7.13 12.64
N ALA A 13 -12.69 -6.55 12.17
CA ALA A 13 -12.62 -5.91 10.86
C ALA A 13 -12.87 -6.90 9.71
N ILE A 14 -12.36 -8.13 9.80
CA ILE A 14 -12.62 -9.19 8.82
C ILE A 14 -14.09 -9.64 8.88
N ALA A 15 -14.65 -9.78 10.08
CA ALA A 15 -16.03 -10.22 10.28
C ALA A 15 -17.07 -9.18 9.80
N SER A 16 -16.77 -7.89 9.94
CA SER A 16 -17.67 -6.79 9.55
C SER A 16 -17.44 -6.28 8.13
N ARG A 17 -16.66 -6.99 7.30
CA ARG A 17 -16.34 -6.55 5.94
C ARG A 17 -17.58 -6.46 5.05
N ALA A 18 -17.59 -5.50 4.13
CA ALA A 18 -18.65 -5.37 3.14
C ALA A 18 -18.65 -6.54 2.14
N GLU A 19 -19.79 -6.76 1.48
CA GLU A 19 -19.87 -7.74 0.40
C GLU A 19 -18.87 -7.41 -0.71
N GLY A 20 -18.20 -8.44 -1.24
CA GLY A 20 -17.16 -8.28 -2.26
C GLY A 20 -15.78 -7.85 -1.72
N VAL A 21 -15.65 -7.50 -0.45
CA VAL A 21 -14.34 -7.24 0.19
C VAL A 21 -13.73 -8.55 0.68
N SER A 22 -12.48 -8.81 0.30
CA SER A 22 -11.74 -9.98 0.77
C SER A 22 -11.24 -9.81 2.21
N GLU A 23 -10.91 -10.92 2.88
CA GLU A 23 -10.32 -10.86 4.23
C GLU A 23 -8.98 -10.11 4.21
N ASP A 24 -8.18 -10.31 3.16
CA ASP A 24 -6.94 -9.59 2.94
C ASP A 24 -7.18 -8.07 2.89
N LEU A 25 -8.18 -7.63 2.13
CA LEU A 25 -8.46 -6.21 1.96
C LEU A 25 -9.05 -5.59 3.23
N ALA A 26 -9.91 -6.33 3.95
CA ALA A 26 -10.44 -5.90 5.24
C ALA A 26 -9.32 -5.71 6.27
N LEU A 27 -8.42 -6.69 6.39
CA LEU A 27 -7.27 -6.61 7.28
C LEU A 27 -6.29 -5.51 6.84
N ARG A 28 -6.11 -5.30 5.53
CA ARG A 28 -5.28 -4.20 5.01
C ARG A 28 -5.84 -2.85 5.41
N THR A 29 -7.15 -2.68 5.27
CA THR A 29 -7.86 -1.44 5.63
C THR A 29 -7.69 -1.15 7.12
N TYR A 30 -7.88 -2.15 7.98
CA TYR A 30 -7.65 -2.03 9.43
C TYR A 30 -6.22 -1.57 9.75
N THR A 31 -5.22 -2.31 9.27
CA THR A 31 -3.81 -2.03 9.57
C THR A 31 -3.33 -0.71 8.97
N ALA A 32 -3.83 -0.32 7.79
CA ALA A 32 -3.56 0.98 7.18
C ALA A 32 -4.04 2.14 8.08
N ARG A 33 -5.22 2.01 8.71
CA ARG A 33 -5.74 3.01 9.66
C ARG A 33 -4.92 3.10 10.92
N LEU A 34 -4.38 1.99 11.43
CA LEU A 34 -3.47 2.03 12.58
C LEU A 34 -2.25 2.90 12.27
N LEU A 35 -1.65 2.72 11.09
CA LEU A 35 -0.52 3.53 10.64
C LEU A 35 -0.91 5.00 10.44
N GLY A 36 -2.01 5.26 9.74
CA GLY A 36 -2.45 6.62 9.42
C GLY A 36 -2.85 7.45 10.64
N ARG A 37 -3.28 6.81 11.74
CA ARG A 37 -3.61 7.49 13.00
C ARG A 37 -2.39 7.85 13.84
N GLU A 38 -1.22 7.29 13.51
CA GLU A 38 0.03 7.59 14.19
C GLU A 38 0.78 8.69 13.45
N GLY A 39 0.67 9.93 13.97
CA GLY A 39 1.27 11.11 13.35
C GLY A 39 2.80 11.05 13.25
N GLY A 40 3.46 10.28 14.11
CA GLY A 40 4.92 10.05 14.00
C GLY A 40 5.33 9.11 12.87
N LEU A 41 4.40 8.31 12.33
CA LEU A 41 4.65 7.40 11.22
C LEU A 41 4.21 7.98 9.87
N VAL A 42 3.06 8.65 9.84
CA VAL A 42 2.48 9.19 8.60
C VAL A 42 2.38 10.70 8.68
N LEU A 43 3.31 11.39 8.02
CA LEU A 43 3.31 12.84 7.90
C LEU A 43 2.35 13.29 6.78
N HIS A 44 1.49 14.26 7.07
CA HIS A 44 0.69 15.03 6.10
C HIS A 44 -0.12 14.21 5.07
N GLY A 45 -0.72 13.08 5.48
CA GLY A 45 -1.52 12.23 4.58
C GLY A 45 -0.69 11.40 3.59
N GLY A 46 0.63 11.35 3.80
CA GLY A 46 1.57 10.50 3.05
C GLY A 46 1.44 9.01 3.39
N GLY A 47 2.52 8.26 3.19
CA GLY A 47 2.56 6.82 3.40
C GLY A 47 1.75 6.02 2.39
N ASN A 48 2.21 4.80 2.10
CA ASN A 48 1.58 3.86 1.19
C ASN A 48 1.55 2.48 1.81
N THR A 49 0.42 1.81 1.65
CA THR A 49 0.25 0.44 2.13
C THR A 49 -0.26 -0.43 1.01
N SER A 50 0.15 -1.69 1.04
CA SER A 50 -0.36 -2.67 0.09
C SER A 50 -0.53 -4.07 0.68
N VAL A 51 -1.33 -4.86 -0.03
CA VAL A 51 -1.44 -6.31 0.15
C VAL A 51 -1.48 -6.99 -1.21
N LYS A 52 -0.65 -8.02 -1.38
CA LYS A 52 -0.71 -8.93 -2.53
C LYS A 52 -1.81 -9.97 -2.27
N SER A 53 -2.73 -10.11 -3.21
CA SER A 53 -3.87 -11.02 -3.08
C SER A 53 -4.32 -11.53 -4.46
N ARG A 54 -5.51 -12.13 -4.52
CA ARG A 54 -6.16 -12.59 -5.75
C ARG A 54 -7.51 -11.88 -5.91
N ALA A 55 -7.81 -11.44 -7.13
CA ALA A 55 -9.09 -10.84 -7.48
C ALA A 55 -9.57 -11.37 -8.83
N ARG A 56 -10.88 -11.29 -9.09
CA ARG A 56 -11.44 -11.65 -10.39
C ARG A 56 -11.43 -10.46 -11.33
N ASP A 57 -11.01 -10.66 -12.56
CA ASP A 57 -11.16 -9.66 -13.62
C ASP A 57 -12.59 -9.64 -14.19
N ALA A 58 -12.86 -8.72 -15.13
CA ALA A 58 -14.17 -8.52 -15.74
C ALA A 58 -14.74 -9.76 -16.47
N ILE A 59 -13.91 -10.74 -16.82
CA ILE A 59 -14.34 -12.00 -17.43
C ILE A 59 -14.31 -13.17 -16.44
N GLY A 60 -14.18 -12.87 -15.14
CA GLY A 60 -14.27 -13.83 -14.05
C GLY A 60 -13.00 -14.63 -13.79
N ARG A 61 -11.87 -14.32 -14.45
CA ARG A 61 -10.59 -15.02 -14.22
C ARG A 61 -9.95 -14.53 -12.95
N GLU A 62 -9.47 -15.46 -12.13
CA GLU A 62 -8.67 -15.14 -10.96
C GLU A 62 -7.27 -14.67 -11.39
N THR A 63 -6.84 -13.53 -10.87
CA THR A 63 -5.56 -12.91 -11.20
C THR A 63 -4.86 -12.43 -9.93
N GLU A 64 -3.54 -12.52 -9.90
CA GLU A 64 -2.75 -11.94 -8.81
C GLU A 64 -2.78 -10.42 -8.92
N VAL A 65 -3.13 -9.77 -7.81
CA VAL A 65 -3.23 -8.32 -7.72
C VAL A 65 -2.43 -7.78 -6.56
N LEU A 66 -2.02 -6.53 -6.70
CA LEU A 66 -1.62 -5.69 -5.60
C LEU A 66 -2.80 -4.75 -5.30
N HIS A 67 -3.37 -4.86 -4.10
CA HIS A 67 -4.20 -3.78 -3.55
C HIS A 67 -3.26 -2.78 -2.92
N VAL A 68 -3.24 -1.55 -3.41
CA VAL A 68 -2.32 -0.48 -2.96
C VAL A 68 -3.10 0.79 -2.72
N LYS A 69 -2.69 1.64 -1.77
CA LYS A 69 -3.29 2.95 -1.53
C LYS A 69 -3.46 3.73 -2.86
N GLY A 70 -4.67 4.24 -3.07
CA GLY A 70 -5.02 5.14 -4.15
C GLY A 70 -4.82 6.60 -3.76
N SER A 71 -4.45 7.43 -4.73
CA SER A 71 -4.32 8.88 -4.57
C SER A 71 -5.62 9.52 -4.10
N GLY A 72 -5.51 10.51 -3.21
CA GLY A 72 -6.66 11.23 -2.63
C GLY A 72 -7.26 10.57 -1.38
N TRP A 73 -6.77 9.41 -0.96
CA TRP A 73 -7.20 8.75 0.28
C TRP A 73 -6.21 9.00 1.42
N ASP A 74 -6.73 9.30 2.60
CA ASP A 74 -5.97 9.36 3.85
C ASP A 74 -5.93 7.98 4.51
N LEU A 75 -4.75 7.49 4.89
CA LEU A 75 -4.62 6.19 5.55
C LEU A 75 -5.42 6.12 6.86
N ALA A 76 -5.57 7.23 7.60
CA ALA A 76 -6.29 7.25 8.88
C ALA A 76 -7.77 6.90 8.74
N THR A 77 -8.35 7.16 7.56
CA THR A 77 -9.78 7.00 7.25
C THR A 77 -10.03 6.14 6.01
N ILE A 78 -8.98 5.53 5.43
CA ILE A 78 -9.08 4.77 4.18
C ILE A 78 -10.10 3.65 4.28
N GLU A 79 -10.91 3.46 3.25
CA GLU A 79 -11.87 2.36 3.10
C GLU A 79 -11.42 1.40 2.00
N ALA A 80 -12.08 0.25 1.86
CA ALA A 80 -11.74 -0.74 0.82
C ALA A 80 -11.61 -0.15 -0.61
N PRO A 81 -12.48 0.78 -1.08
CA PRO A 81 -12.33 1.44 -2.39
C PRO A 81 -11.07 2.29 -2.55
N GLY A 82 -10.44 2.69 -1.44
CA GLY A 82 -9.16 3.40 -1.42
C GLY A 82 -7.95 2.51 -1.73
N HIS A 83 -8.16 1.20 -1.94
CA HIS A 83 -7.11 0.25 -2.29
C HIS A 83 -7.35 -0.37 -3.69
N PRO A 84 -7.18 0.41 -4.78
CA PRO A 84 -7.31 -0.10 -6.14
C PRO A 84 -6.53 -1.39 -6.36
N ALA A 85 -7.14 -2.33 -7.09
CA ALA A 85 -6.52 -3.57 -7.50
C ALA A 85 -5.78 -3.37 -8.82
N VAL A 86 -4.45 -3.56 -8.81
CA VAL A 86 -3.61 -3.55 -10.02
C VAL A 86 -3.01 -4.93 -10.27
N ARG A 87 -2.87 -5.32 -11.54
CA ARG A 87 -2.32 -6.61 -11.96
C ARG A 87 -0.85 -6.71 -11.52
N LEU A 88 -0.56 -7.62 -10.59
CA LEU A 88 0.76 -7.73 -9.98
C LEU A 88 1.86 -8.10 -10.99
N ALA A 89 1.54 -8.98 -11.94
CA ALA A 89 2.46 -9.37 -13.01
C ALA A 89 2.91 -8.16 -13.85
N ARG A 90 1.97 -7.27 -14.21
CA ARG A 90 2.28 -6.07 -15.00
C ARG A 90 3.24 -5.15 -14.25
N LEU A 91 3.03 -4.94 -12.95
CA LEU A 91 3.93 -4.10 -12.15
C LEU A 91 5.33 -4.70 -12.02
N ARG A 92 5.44 -6.03 -11.95
CA ARG A 92 6.75 -6.71 -11.94
C ARG A 92 7.49 -6.54 -13.27
N GLU A 93 6.80 -6.70 -14.39
CA GLU A 93 7.38 -6.42 -15.72
C GLU A 93 7.83 -4.95 -15.86
N LEU A 94 7.04 -4.01 -15.32
CA LEU A 94 7.38 -2.59 -15.34
C LEU A 94 8.62 -2.26 -14.51
N ALA A 95 8.92 -3.03 -13.46
CA ALA A 95 10.10 -2.83 -12.64
C ALA A 95 11.42 -3.16 -13.39
N ASP A 96 11.35 -3.95 -14.45
CA ASP A 96 12.51 -4.25 -15.32
C ASP A 96 12.72 -3.20 -16.41
N VAL A 97 11.82 -2.22 -16.55
CA VAL A 97 11.96 -1.12 -17.51
C VAL A 97 13.03 -0.15 -17.01
N PRO A 98 14.07 0.18 -17.82
CA PRO A 98 15.19 0.99 -17.35
C PRO A 98 14.82 2.38 -16.85
N SER A 99 13.79 2.99 -17.45
CA SER A 99 13.32 4.32 -17.07
C SER A 99 11.90 4.56 -17.59
N LEU A 100 11.09 5.25 -16.78
CA LEU A 100 9.80 5.81 -17.16
C LEU A 100 9.77 7.25 -16.66
N THR A 101 9.16 8.17 -17.42
CA THR A 101 8.77 9.47 -16.86
C THR A 101 7.60 9.28 -15.89
N ASP A 102 7.35 10.26 -15.02
CA ASP A 102 6.21 10.23 -14.10
C ASP A 102 4.87 10.04 -14.84
N GLU A 103 4.69 10.72 -15.96
CA GLU A 103 3.49 10.61 -16.80
C GLU A 103 3.34 9.20 -17.38
N GLN A 104 4.43 8.61 -17.87
CA GLN A 104 4.44 7.23 -18.38
C GLN A 104 4.14 6.23 -17.26
N MET A 105 4.76 6.40 -16.09
CA MET A 105 4.53 5.55 -14.92
C MET A 105 3.07 5.61 -14.46
N VAL A 106 2.49 6.80 -14.34
CA VAL A 106 1.06 6.96 -13.99
C VAL A 106 0.16 6.29 -15.04
N ASN A 107 0.45 6.48 -16.32
CA ASN A 107 -0.31 5.84 -17.39
C ASN A 107 -0.25 4.30 -17.30
N GLU A 108 0.93 3.74 -17.12
CA GLU A 108 1.12 2.28 -16.98
C GLU A 108 0.43 1.71 -15.73
N LEU A 109 0.49 2.42 -14.60
CA LEU A 109 -0.23 2.04 -13.39
C LEU A 109 -1.75 2.06 -13.58
N ARG A 110 -2.27 3.05 -14.33
CA ARG A 110 -3.71 3.09 -14.68
C ARG A 110 -4.11 1.97 -15.63
N LEU A 111 -3.26 1.62 -16.59
CA LEU A 111 -3.50 0.48 -17.50
C LEU A 111 -3.46 -0.88 -16.76
N ALA A 112 -2.76 -0.95 -15.64
CA ALA A 112 -2.70 -2.15 -14.81
C ALA A 112 -3.93 -2.35 -13.90
N LEU A 113 -4.83 -1.37 -13.77
CA LEU A 113 -6.04 -1.47 -12.96
C LEU A 113 -6.97 -2.59 -13.46
N LEU A 114 -7.64 -3.27 -12.53
CA LEU A 114 -8.79 -4.12 -12.87
C LEU A 114 -10.06 -3.31 -13.13
N ASP A 115 -10.17 -2.14 -12.50
CA ASP A 115 -11.28 -1.20 -12.64
C ASP A 115 -10.73 0.21 -12.92
N ALA A 116 -10.98 0.72 -14.12
CA ALA A 116 -10.49 2.03 -14.55
C ALA A 116 -11.15 3.21 -13.82
N SER A 117 -12.30 2.98 -13.16
CA SER A 117 -12.99 3.97 -12.34
C SER A 117 -12.41 4.09 -10.92
N ALA A 118 -11.59 3.11 -10.50
CA ALA A 118 -10.91 3.15 -9.22
C ALA A 118 -9.91 4.31 -9.15
N PRO A 119 -9.54 4.75 -7.92
CA PRO A 119 -8.53 5.79 -7.74
C PRO A 119 -7.20 5.43 -8.43
N THR A 120 -6.46 6.44 -8.86
CA THR A 120 -5.11 6.24 -9.39
C THR A 120 -4.23 5.58 -8.30
N PRO A 121 -3.57 4.44 -8.57
CA PRO A 121 -2.66 3.80 -7.63
C PRO A 121 -1.49 4.72 -7.26
N SER A 122 -0.94 4.58 -6.05
CA SER A 122 0.32 5.24 -5.69
C SER A 122 1.43 4.93 -6.70
N VAL A 123 2.25 5.92 -7.04
CA VAL A 123 3.43 5.74 -7.91
C VAL A 123 4.44 4.76 -7.30
N GLU A 124 4.46 4.63 -5.97
CA GLU A 124 5.31 3.69 -5.26
C GLU A 124 4.84 2.23 -5.41
N ALA A 125 3.71 1.96 -6.08
CA ALA A 125 3.19 0.61 -6.27
C ALA A 125 4.23 -0.35 -6.88
N LEU A 126 5.16 0.14 -7.71
CA LEU A 126 6.26 -0.67 -8.25
C LEU A 126 7.16 -1.22 -7.14
N LEU A 127 7.56 -0.40 -6.16
CA LEU A 127 8.32 -0.82 -4.97
C LEU A 127 7.54 -1.91 -4.21
N HIS A 128 6.25 -1.68 -3.98
CA HIS A 128 5.39 -2.63 -3.29
C HIS A 128 5.22 -3.95 -4.06
N ALA A 129 5.33 -3.95 -5.39
CA ALA A 129 5.19 -5.15 -6.22
C ALA A 129 6.44 -6.04 -6.23
N VAL A 130 7.64 -5.43 -6.22
CA VAL A 130 8.92 -6.17 -6.28
C VAL A 130 9.32 -6.78 -4.94
N LEU A 131 8.92 -6.16 -3.83
CA LEU A 131 9.18 -6.72 -2.51
C LEU A 131 8.45 -8.07 -2.35
N PRO A 132 9.10 -9.14 -1.86
CA PRO A 132 8.52 -10.48 -1.84
C PRO A 132 7.40 -10.67 -0.81
N ALA A 133 7.32 -9.79 0.20
CA ALA A 133 6.35 -9.89 1.27
C ALA A 133 4.90 -9.67 0.78
N LYS A 134 3.95 -10.40 1.36
CA LYS A 134 2.51 -10.24 1.04
C LYS A 134 2.00 -8.85 1.43
N TRP A 135 2.39 -8.38 2.60
CA TRP A 135 2.01 -7.09 3.18
C TRP A 135 3.21 -6.17 3.13
N VAL A 136 3.03 -4.96 2.63
CA VAL A 136 4.10 -3.96 2.56
C VAL A 136 3.55 -2.64 3.06
N ASP A 137 4.23 -2.09 4.04
CA ASP A 137 3.99 -0.76 4.60
C ASP A 137 5.17 0.13 4.22
N HIS A 138 4.85 1.32 3.72
CA HIS A 138 5.81 2.36 3.42
C HIS A 138 5.36 3.63 4.13
N THR A 139 6.21 4.15 4.99
CA THR A 139 5.92 5.35 5.78
C THR A 139 7.10 6.31 5.73
N HIS A 140 6.81 7.58 5.96
CA HIS A 140 7.82 8.64 6.12
C HIS A 140 7.91 8.97 7.60
N ALA A 141 8.33 7.99 8.40
CA ALA A 141 8.37 8.13 9.86
C ALA A 141 9.38 9.22 10.27
N ASP A 142 8.92 10.18 11.05
CA ASP A 142 9.68 11.38 11.44
C ASP A 142 11.00 11.01 12.14
N ALA A 143 10.93 10.05 13.07
CA ALA A 143 12.11 9.56 13.78
C ALA A 143 13.14 8.90 12.85
N VAL A 144 12.68 8.15 11.84
CA VAL A 144 13.59 7.48 10.88
C VAL A 144 14.24 8.50 9.97
N LEU A 145 13.47 9.44 9.43
CA LEU A 145 14.00 10.52 8.60
C LEU A 145 15.00 11.38 9.39
N SER A 146 14.68 11.71 10.65
CA SER A 146 15.55 12.49 11.52
C SER A 146 16.93 11.85 11.73
N VAL A 147 16.97 10.51 11.89
CA VAL A 147 18.23 9.75 12.01
C VAL A 147 18.99 9.71 10.69
N LEU A 148 18.29 9.47 9.57
CA LEU A 148 18.92 9.31 8.26
C LEU A 148 19.38 10.63 7.63
N ASP A 149 18.90 11.77 8.11
CA ASP A 149 19.31 13.11 7.65
C ASP A 149 20.47 13.71 8.49
N GLN A 150 21.14 12.89 9.31
CA GLN A 150 22.34 13.30 10.06
C GLN A 150 23.64 13.04 9.27
N PRO A 151 24.75 13.72 9.62
CA PRO A 151 26.09 13.29 9.22
C PRO A 151 26.33 11.83 9.66
N GLU A 152 26.93 11.02 8.78
CA GLU A 152 27.20 9.59 9.03
C GLU A 152 25.95 8.76 9.40
N PRO A 153 24.88 8.80 8.59
CA PRO A 153 23.56 8.27 8.98
C PRO A 153 23.56 6.76 9.24
N ARG A 154 24.48 6.02 8.62
CA ARG A 154 24.63 4.58 8.83
C ARG A 154 25.10 4.25 10.25
N ALA A 155 26.11 4.97 10.75
CA ALA A 155 26.64 4.72 12.09
C ALA A 155 25.57 5.01 13.15
N LEU A 156 24.85 6.12 12.98
CA LEU A 156 23.77 6.49 13.89
C LEU A 156 22.61 5.50 13.85
N ALA A 157 22.21 5.02 12.66
CA ALA A 157 21.14 4.03 12.53
C ALA A 157 21.48 2.65 13.11
N GLU A 158 22.77 2.31 13.25
CA GLU A 158 23.22 1.06 13.90
C GLU A 158 23.26 1.20 15.45
N GLU A 159 23.21 2.42 15.99
CA GLU A 159 23.25 2.70 17.44
C GLU A 159 21.87 2.66 18.12
N VAL A 160 20.82 3.06 17.40
CA VAL A 160 19.42 3.14 17.89
C VAL A 160 18.62 1.87 17.67
#